data_AF-A0A2S9FIW2-F1
#
_entry.id   AF-A0A2S9FIW2-F1
#
_cell.length_a   1.000
_cell.length_b   1.000
_cell.length_c   1.000
_cell.angle_alpha   90.00
_cell.angle_beta   90.00
_cell.angle_gamma   90.00
#
_symmetry.space_group_name_H-M   'P 1'
#
loop_
_entity.id
_entity.type
_entity.pdbx_description
1 polymer ?
#
loop_
_entity_poly.entity_id
_entity_poly.type
_entity_poly.pdbx_seq_one_letter_code
_entity_poly.pdbx_strand_id
1 'polypeptide(L)'
;FALNEGRGDFFSVVKSLALFVNALHTSDRQFVALNNDLAQFTNAFTNTDREVANAVQDLNELLSTTREFIDENGEVLAHDVDNLADVTNAILQPEPLDGLETGLHVYPNLASNILNIASANAGGIVGMPVISNFANPMEFICSSIQAGSRLGYQESAELCAQYLGPILDAIKFNYLPFGANQLQTAMTLPKQIAYSEPRLQP
;
A
#
# COMPACT_ATOMS: atom_id res chain seq x y z
N PHE A 1 -39.56 -92.24 -79.88
CA PHE A 1 -39.71 -92.90 -78.56
C PHE A 1 -38.31 -93.07 -77.98
N ALA A 2 -37.85 -92.07 -77.21
CA ALA A 2 -37.67 -92.06 -75.74
C ALA A 2 -36.38 -92.82 -75.32
N LEU A 3 -35.47 -92.37 -74.45
CA LEU A 3 -35.61 -91.62 -73.19
C LEU A 3 -34.23 -91.18 -72.65
N ASN A 4 -34.22 -90.13 -71.82
CA ASN A 4 -33.32 -89.88 -70.67
C ASN A 4 -32.22 -88.81 -70.78
N GLU A 5 -32.66 -87.56 -70.84
CA GLU A 5 -31.98 -86.39 -70.26
C GLU A 5 -32.44 -86.23 -68.79
N GLY A 6 -31.54 -85.82 -67.89
CA GLY A 6 -31.90 -85.19 -66.62
C GLY A 6 -31.60 -85.97 -65.34
N ARG A 7 -30.34 -85.92 -64.86
CA ARG A 7 -30.02 -86.14 -63.41
C ARG A 7 -28.90 -85.26 -62.83
N GLY A 8 -28.34 -84.30 -63.57
CA GLY A 8 -27.25 -83.43 -63.08
C GLY A 8 -27.66 -82.03 -62.59
N ASP A 9 -28.82 -81.53 -63.00
CA ASP A 9 -29.10 -80.08 -62.93
C ASP A 9 -29.81 -79.63 -61.63
N PHE A 10 -30.38 -80.56 -60.87
CA PHE A 10 -31.14 -80.20 -59.66
C PHE A 10 -30.24 -79.77 -58.49
N PHE A 11 -29.02 -80.31 -58.36
CA PHE A 11 -28.10 -79.96 -57.28
C PHE A 11 -27.40 -78.60 -57.52
N SER A 12 -27.21 -78.19 -58.78
CA SER A 12 -26.68 -76.86 -59.12
C SER A 12 -27.71 -75.76 -58.89
N VAL A 13 -28.99 -75.99 -59.21
CA VAL A 13 -30.06 -75.01 -59.01
C VAL A 13 -30.30 -74.73 -57.52
N VAL A 14 -30.24 -75.75 -56.64
CA VAL A 14 -30.39 -75.55 -55.19
C VAL A 14 -29.18 -74.82 -54.58
N LYS A 15 -27.96 -75.09 -55.06
CA LYS A 15 -26.74 -74.41 -54.58
C LYS A 15 -26.66 -72.95 -55.02
N SER A 16 -27.12 -72.64 -56.24
CA SER A 16 -27.21 -71.26 -56.75
C SER A 16 -28.30 -70.45 -56.05
N LEU A 17 -29.43 -71.08 -55.69
CA LEU A 17 -30.47 -70.41 -54.91
C LEU A 17 -30.02 -70.15 -53.46
N ALA A 18 -29.26 -71.07 -52.85
CA ALA A 18 -28.70 -70.87 -51.51
C ALA A 18 -27.63 -69.76 -51.46
N LEU A 19 -26.80 -69.63 -52.51
CA LEU A 19 -25.83 -68.52 -52.64
C LEU A 19 -26.52 -67.17 -52.89
N PHE A 20 -27.62 -67.14 -53.65
CA PHE A 20 -28.42 -65.93 -53.88
C PHE A 20 -29.19 -65.49 -52.61
N VAL A 21 -29.72 -66.44 -51.83
CA VAL A 21 -30.42 -66.16 -50.56
C VAL A 21 -29.46 -65.72 -49.45
N ASN A 22 -28.22 -66.24 -49.42
CA ASN A 22 -27.21 -65.81 -48.44
C ASN A 22 -26.60 -64.42 -48.77
N ALA A 23 -26.55 -64.06 -50.06
CA ALA A 23 -26.21 -62.70 -50.50
C ALA A 23 -27.31 -61.68 -50.15
N LEU A 24 -28.59 -62.08 -50.19
CA LEU A 24 -29.72 -61.21 -49.84
C LEU A 24 -29.85 -60.98 -48.32
N HIS A 25 -29.54 -61.98 -47.49
CA HIS A 25 -29.51 -61.81 -46.03
C HIS A 25 -28.33 -60.95 -45.54
N THR A 26 -27.25 -60.87 -46.33
CA THR A 26 -26.11 -59.96 -46.08
C THR A 26 -26.44 -58.51 -46.47
N SER A 27 -27.46 -58.30 -47.32
CA SER A 27 -27.91 -56.97 -47.77
C SER A 27 -28.73 -56.22 -46.71
N ASP A 28 -29.58 -56.92 -45.93
CA ASP A 28 -30.39 -56.28 -44.88
C ASP A 28 -29.53 -55.68 -43.76
N ARG A 29 -28.46 -56.37 -43.35
CA ARG A 29 -27.54 -55.82 -42.34
C ARG A 29 -26.75 -54.63 -42.87
N GLN A 30 -26.42 -54.60 -44.16
CA GLN A 30 -25.73 -53.47 -44.78
C GLN A 30 -26.66 -52.27 -44.98
N PHE A 31 -27.93 -52.48 -45.29
CA PHE A 31 -28.93 -51.41 -45.38
C PHE A 31 -29.27 -50.81 -44.02
N VAL A 32 -29.37 -51.64 -42.97
CA VAL A 32 -29.56 -51.15 -41.60
C VAL A 32 -28.32 -50.40 -41.11
N ALA A 33 -27.12 -50.90 -41.40
CA ALA A 33 -25.87 -50.19 -41.10
C ALA A 33 -25.79 -48.84 -41.82
N LEU A 34 -26.07 -48.79 -43.13
CA LEU A 34 -26.03 -47.56 -43.91
C LEU A 34 -27.09 -46.53 -43.46
N ASN A 35 -28.30 -46.97 -43.11
CA ASN A 35 -29.32 -46.06 -42.57
C ASN A 35 -28.92 -45.54 -41.18
N ASN A 36 -28.32 -46.37 -40.33
CA ASN A 36 -27.80 -45.93 -39.04
C ASN A 36 -26.64 -44.94 -39.21
N ASP A 37 -25.72 -45.20 -40.13
CA ASP A 37 -24.58 -44.32 -40.42
C ASP A 37 -25.05 -42.98 -41.01
N LEU A 38 -26.04 -43.00 -41.91
CA LEU A 38 -26.65 -41.79 -42.47
C LEU A 38 -27.42 -41.01 -41.38
N ALA A 39 -28.18 -41.69 -40.53
CA ALA A 39 -28.87 -41.06 -39.42
C ALA A 39 -27.89 -40.44 -38.42
N GLN A 40 -26.78 -41.12 -38.13
CA GLN A 40 -25.74 -40.62 -37.24
C GLN A 40 -25.02 -39.41 -37.86
N PHE A 41 -24.74 -39.44 -39.16
CA PHE A 41 -24.14 -38.33 -39.89
C PHE A 41 -25.08 -37.11 -39.96
N THR A 42 -26.36 -37.31 -40.29
CA THR A 42 -27.37 -36.24 -40.32
C THR A 42 -27.62 -35.67 -38.92
N ASN A 43 -27.68 -36.52 -37.89
CA ASN A 43 -27.81 -36.06 -36.49
C ASN A 43 -26.57 -35.33 -36.02
N ALA A 44 -25.37 -35.77 -36.40
CA ALA A 44 -24.14 -35.04 -36.09
C ALA A 44 -24.20 -33.64 -36.71
N PHE A 45 -24.53 -33.53 -38.00
CA PHE A 45 -24.62 -32.24 -38.68
C PHE A 45 -25.71 -31.31 -38.11
N THR A 46 -26.91 -31.82 -37.83
CA THR A 46 -27.98 -31.01 -37.21
C THR A 46 -27.73 -30.69 -35.74
N ASN A 47 -26.97 -31.51 -35.02
CA ASN A 47 -26.48 -31.15 -33.69
C ASN A 47 -25.46 -30.03 -33.79
N THR A 48 -24.51 -30.09 -34.72
CA THR A 48 -23.55 -28.99 -34.94
C THR A 48 -24.26 -27.67 -35.26
N ASP A 49 -25.28 -27.70 -36.12
CA ASP A 49 -26.06 -26.49 -36.45
C ASP A 49 -26.79 -25.92 -35.24
N ARG A 50 -27.39 -26.79 -34.40
CA ARG A 50 -28.04 -26.37 -33.14
C ARG A 50 -27.02 -25.87 -32.10
N GLU A 51 -25.87 -26.52 -31.99
CA GLU A 51 -24.80 -26.13 -31.07
C GLU A 51 -24.20 -24.78 -31.45
N VAL A 52 -24.01 -24.52 -32.75
CA VAL A 52 -23.56 -23.20 -33.25
C VAL A 52 -24.63 -22.13 -33.02
N ALA A 53 -25.91 -22.45 -33.30
CA ALA A 53 -27.00 -21.51 -33.04
C ALA A 53 -27.09 -21.15 -31.55
N ASN A 54 -26.99 -22.13 -30.66
CA ASN A 54 -26.96 -21.92 -29.22
C ASN A 54 -25.74 -21.09 -28.80
N ALA A 55 -24.54 -21.41 -29.29
CA ALA A 55 -23.33 -20.66 -28.95
C ALA A 55 -23.40 -19.18 -29.40
N VAL A 56 -24.04 -18.89 -30.54
CA VAL A 56 -24.29 -17.52 -31.00
C VAL A 56 -25.32 -16.82 -30.10
N GLN A 57 -26.34 -17.54 -29.64
CA GLN A 57 -27.34 -17.02 -28.70
C GLN A 57 -26.71 -16.70 -27.34
N ASP A 58 -25.95 -17.63 -26.78
CA ASP A 58 -25.22 -17.47 -25.51
C ASP A 58 -24.23 -16.31 -25.59
N LEU A 59 -23.53 -16.16 -26.71
CA LEU A 59 -22.63 -15.02 -26.94
C LEU A 59 -23.40 -13.70 -26.97
N ASN A 60 -24.57 -13.66 -27.64
CA ASN A 60 -25.39 -12.46 -27.70
C ASN A 60 -25.94 -12.08 -26.32
N GLU A 61 -26.36 -13.08 -25.52
CA GLU A 61 -26.79 -12.88 -24.15
C GLU A 61 -25.65 -12.35 -23.27
N LEU A 62 -24.48 -12.98 -23.31
CA LEU A 62 -23.31 -12.55 -22.56
C LEU A 62 -22.86 -11.12 -22.94
N LEU A 63 -22.89 -10.78 -24.24
CA LEU A 63 -22.60 -9.42 -24.69
C LEU A 63 -23.64 -8.40 -24.20
N SER A 64 -24.91 -8.79 -24.14
CA SER A 64 -25.98 -7.96 -23.58
C SER A 64 -25.78 -7.73 -22.08
N THR A 65 -25.56 -8.79 -21.31
CA THR A 65 -25.30 -8.72 -19.87
C THR A 65 -24.05 -7.93 -19.55
N THR A 66 -22.99 -8.08 -20.35
CA THR A 66 -21.75 -7.32 -20.17
C THR A 66 -21.97 -5.82 -20.42
N ARG A 67 -22.74 -5.47 -21.45
CA ARG A 67 -23.10 -4.06 -21.72
C ARG A 67 -23.93 -3.48 -20.58
N GLU A 68 -24.95 -4.20 -20.12
CA GLU A 68 -25.80 -3.78 -19.00
C GLU A 68 -24.97 -3.60 -17.72
N PHE A 69 -24.07 -4.54 -17.40
CA PHE A 69 -23.16 -4.41 -16.27
C PHE A 69 -22.26 -3.16 -16.39
N ILE A 70 -21.70 -2.90 -17.57
CA ILE A 70 -20.87 -1.70 -17.81
C ILE A 70 -21.71 -0.42 -17.74
N ASP A 71 -22.92 -0.41 -18.27
CA ASP A 71 -23.81 0.74 -18.23
C ASP A 71 -24.24 1.05 -16.79
N GLU A 72 -24.48 0.03 -15.97
CA GLU A 72 -24.86 0.20 -14.55
C GLU A 72 -23.67 0.59 -13.65
N ASN A 73 -22.49 0.00 -13.86
CA ASN A 73 -21.37 0.12 -12.92
C ASN A 73 -20.23 1.01 -13.43
N GLY A 74 -20.17 1.27 -14.72
CA GLY A 74 -19.09 2.01 -15.36
C GLY A 74 -19.03 3.47 -14.93
N GLU A 75 -20.18 4.13 -14.78
CA GLU A 75 -20.23 5.52 -14.32
C GLU A 75 -19.73 5.66 -12.87
N VAL A 76 -20.18 4.77 -11.97
CA VAL A 76 -19.73 4.75 -10.57
C VAL A 76 -18.23 4.50 -10.49
N LEU A 77 -17.73 3.51 -11.23
CA LEU A 77 -16.29 3.20 -11.26
C LEU A 77 -15.47 4.38 -11.80
N ALA A 78 -15.93 5.02 -12.88
CA ALA A 78 -15.26 6.18 -13.44
C ALA A 78 -15.21 7.33 -12.43
N HIS A 79 -16.33 7.62 -11.77
CA HIS A 79 -16.42 8.65 -10.75
C HIS A 79 -15.50 8.38 -9.55
N ASP A 80 -15.39 7.13 -9.09
CA ASP A 80 -14.48 6.76 -8.00
C ASP A 80 -13.01 6.92 -8.39
N VAL A 81 -12.65 6.56 -9.63
CA VAL A 81 -11.31 6.77 -10.18
C VAL A 81 -10.99 8.26 -10.29
N ASP A 82 -11.94 9.06 -10.78
CA ASP A 82 -11.78 10.52 -10.89
C ASP A 82 -11.63 11.17 -9.51
N ASN A 83 -12.44 10.78 -8.52
CA ASN A 83 -12.29 11.28 -7.14
C ASN A 83 -10.93 10.91 -6.53
N LEU A 84 -10.46 9.68 -6.75
CA LEU A 84 -9.16 9.25 -6.28
C LEU A 84 -8.05 10.06 -6.96
N ALA A 85 -8.18 10.32 -8.26
CA ALA A 85 -7.25 11.15 -9.01
C ALA A 85 -7.25 12.60 -8.49
N ASP A 86 -8.41 13.18 -8.24
CA ASP A 86 -8.56 14.55 -7.70
C ASP A 86 -7.91 14.69 -6.32
N VAL A 87 -8.19 13.77 -5.40
CA VAL A 87 -7.60 13.78 -4.05
C VAL A 87 -6.08 13.58 -4.13
N THR A 88 -5.63 12.61 -4.92
CA THR A 88 -4.20 12.33 -5.06
C THR A 88 -3.47 13.49 -5.70
N ASN A 89 -4.02 14.10 -6.75
CA ASN A 89 -3.46 15.29 -7.39
C ASN A 89 -3.43 16.48 -6.43
N ALA A 90 -4.48 16.68 -5.63
CA ALA A 90 -4.51 17.74 -4.62
C ALA A 90 -3.41 17.57 -3.56
N ILE A 91 -3.19 16.34 -3.08
CA ILE A 91 -2.14 16.04 -2.10
C ILE A 91 -0.74 16.15 -2.72
N LEU A 92 -0.57 15.70 -3.97
CA LEU A 92 0.72 15.72 -4.67
C LEU A 92 1.12 17.09 -5.21
N GLN A 93 0.26 18.12 -5.08
CA GLN A 93 0.69 19.49 -5.33
C GLN A 93 1.87 19.86 -4.42
N PRO A 94 2.82 20.70 -4.87
CA PRO A 94 4.03 21.00 -4.10
C PRO A 94 3.76 21.48 -2.68
N GLU A 95 2.82 22.43 -2.48
CA GLU A 95 2.57 23.02 -1.17
C GLU A 95 1.87 22.05 -0.19
N PRO A 96 0.78 21.33 -0.55
CA PRO A 96 0.19 20.34 0.34
C PRO A 96 1.12 19.17 0.67
N LEU A 97 1.92 18.72 -0.31
CA LEU A 97 2.87 17.64 -0.11
C LEU A 97 3.97 18.05 0.88
N ASP A 98 4.56 19.23 0.69
CA ASP A 98 5.57 19.80 1.60
C ASP A 98 5.00 20.02 3.01
N GLY A 99 3.75 20.50 3.10
CA GLY A 99 3.06 20.66 4.38
C GLY A 99 2.83 19.34 5.11
N LEU A 100 2.43 18.28 4.38
CA LEU A 100 2.25 16.94 4.93
C LEU A 100 3.60 16.35 5.37
N GLU A 101 4.63 16.46 4.54
CA GLU A 101 5.99 16.00 4.86
C GLU A 101 6.52 16.70 6.11
N THR A 102 6.45 18.03 6.14
CA THR A 102 6.87 18.85 7.29
C THR A 102 6.10 18.44 8.55
N GLY A 103 4.78 18.26 8.44
CA GLY A 103 3.94 17.83 9.55
C GLY A 103 4.37 16.46 10.09
N LEU A 104 4.51 15.45 9.22
CA LEU A 104 4.91 14.10 9.59
C LEU A 104 6.34 14.05 10.17
N HIS A 105 7.23 14.92 9.69
CA HIS A 105 8.61 15.00 10.17
C HIS A 105 8.73 15.68 11.55
N VAL A 106 7.95 16.75 11.79
CA VAL A 106 7.98 17.52 13.04
C VAL A 106 7.15 16.86 14.15
N TYR A 107 6.06 16.18 13.80
CA TYR A 107 5.07 15.67 14.76
C TYR A 107 5.66 14.79 15.88
N PRO A 108 6.51 13.78 15.60
CA PRO A 108 7.04 12.91 16.67
C PRO A 108 7.89 13.68 17.69
N ASN A 109 8.69 14.64 17.20
CA ASN A 109 9.53 15.48 18.04
C ASN A 109 8.68 16.45 18.87
N LEU A 110 7.67 17.08 18.26
CA LEU A 110 6.75 17.97 18.98
C LEU A 110 6.03 17.25 20.11
N ALA A 111 5.45 16.09 19.83
CA ALA A 111 4.74 15.29 20.84
C ALA A 111 5.67 14.89 21.99
N SER A 112 6.88 14.40 21.66
CA SER A 112 7.87 13.99 22.66
C SER A 112 8.32 15.18 23.52
N ASN A 113 8.58 16.34 22.91
CA ASN A 113 8.99 17.54 23.63
C ASN A 113 7.90 18.02 24.58
N ILE A 114 6.63 18.02 24.16
CA ILE A 114 5.50 18.40 25.03
C ILE A 114 5.42 17.46 26.25
N LEU A 115 5.56 16.15 26.04
CA LEU A 115 5.53 15.19 27.14
C LEU A 115 6.72 15.37 28.11
N ASN A 116 7.89 15.75 27.60
CA ASN A 116 9.07 16.00 28.42
C ASN A 116 8.98 17.27 29.26
N ILE A 117 8.26 18.30 28.79
CA ILE A 117 8.15 19.59 29.50
C ILE A 117 6.84 19.73 30.29
N ALA A 118 5.84 18.90 30.04
CA ALA A 118 4.59 18.94 30.79
C ALA A 118 4.74 18.26 32.16
N SER A 119 4.39 18.99 33.22
CA SER A 119 4.36 18.49 34.59
C SER A 119 3.09 18.93 35.29
N ALA A 120 2.26 17.96 35.72
CA ALA A 120 1.07 18.23 36.52
C ALA A 120 1.41 18.85 37.88
N ASN A 121 2.54 18.43 38.47
CA ASN A 121 3.01 18.93 39.76
C ASN A 121 3.39 20.42 39.68
N ALA A 122 3.94 20.84 38.54
CA ALA A 122 4.25 22.25 38.26
C ALA A 122 3.06 23.03 37.65
N GLY A 123 1.90 22.39 37.46
CA GLY A 123 0.69 23.05 36.95
C GLY A 123 0.63 23.23 35.42
N GLY A 124 1.45 22.53 34.64
CA GLY A 124 1.42 22.62 33.17
C GLY A 124 2.80 22.48 32.54
N ILE A 125 3.08 23.31 31.52
CA ILE A 125 4.36 23.32 30.81
C ILE A 125 5.43 23.98 31.70
N VAL A 126 6.54 23.27 31.90
CA VAL A 126 7.72 23.74 32.62
C VAL A 126 8.72 24.29 31.62
N GLY A 127 8.95 25.60 31.69
CA GLY A 127 10.06 26.26 31.01
C GLY A 127 11.13 26.66 32.02
N MET A 128 12.39 26.43 31.68
CA MET A 128 13.53 26.99 32.43
C MET A 128 14.31 27.92 31.49
N PRO A 129 14.59 29.16 31.91
CA PRO A 129 15.44 30.03 31.12
C PRO A 129 16.85 29.46 31.08
N VAL A 130 17.37 29.23 29.87
CA VAL A 130 18.77 28.91 29.68
C VAL A 130 19.56 30.20 29.70
N ILE A 131 20.34 30.39 30.76
CA ILE A 131 21.21 31.56 30.89
C ILE A 131 22.60 31.19 30.37
N SER A 132 22.84 31.42 29.09
CA SER A 132 24.13 31.18 28.41
C SER A 132 25.12 32.33 28.62
N ASN A 133 25.34 32.74 29.88
CA ASN A 133 26.15 33.91 30.25
C ASN A 133 27.61 33.88 29.75
N PHE A 134 28.13 32.70 29.40
CA PHE A 134 29.53 32.52 29.00
C PHE A 134 29.70 31.85 27.62
N ALA A 135 28.64 31.84 26.80
CA ALA A 135 28.72 31.41 25.41
C ALA A 135 29.54 32.40 24.55
N ASN A 136 29.52 33.68 24.93
CA ASN A 136 30.33 34.73 24.33
C ASN A 136 31.11 35.49 25.42
N PRO A 137 32.22 34.93 25.93
CA PRO A 137 33.00 35.54 27.01
C PRO A 137 33.69 36.83 26.56
N MET A 138 33.98 36.97 25.25
CA MET A 138 34.48 38.20 24.64
C MET A 138 33.49 39.34 24.82
N GLU A 139 32.24 39.11 24.44
CA GLU A 139 31.17 40.09 24.64
C GLU A 139 30.99 40.37 26.12
N PHE A 140 30.88 39.36 26.97
CA PHE A 140 30.67 39.56 28.41
C PHE A 140 31.78 40.40 29.08
N ILE A 141 33.05 40.08 28.84
CA ILE A 141 34.19 40.72 29.52
C ILE A 141 34.57 42.05 28.86
N CYS A 142 34.65 42.11 27.54
CA CYS A 142 35.09 43.35 26.89
C CYS A 142 33.97 44.41 26.86
N SER A 143 32.68 44.02 26.81
CA SER A 143 31.57 44.98 26.97
C SER A 143 31.46 45.49 28.41
N SER A 144 31.75 44.68 29.43
CA SER A 144 31.77 45.15 30.82
C SER A 144 32.94 46.11 31.08
N ILE A 145 34.11 45.88 30.46
CA ILE A 145 35.22 46.85 30.45
C ILE A 145 34.81 48.13 29.73
N GLN A 146 34.14 48.02 28.58
CA GLN A 146 33.61 49.17 27.85
C GLN A 146 32.64 49.97 28.72
N ALA A 147 31.70 49.30 29.40
CA ALA A 147 30.69 49.95 30.24
C ALA A 147 31.28 50.55 31.54
N GLY A 148 32.35 49.94 32.08
CA GLY A 148 32.97 50.32 33.34
C GLY A 148 34.13 51.30 33.22
N SER A 149 34.72 51.45 32.02
CA SER A 149 35.77 52.45 31.78
C SER A 149 35.20 53.87 31.97
N ARG A 150 36.04 54.90 32.08
CA ARG A 150 35.61 56.32 32.14
C ARG A 150 36.26 57.20 31.06
N LEU A 151 37.29 56.70 30.40
CA LEU A 151 38.05 57.38 29.36
C LEU A 151 38.52 56.31 28.38
N GLY A 152 38.38 56.55 27.07
CA GLY A 152 38.82 55.58 26.06
C GLY A 152 38.07 54.25 26.12
N TYR A 153 36.75 54.27 26.40
CA TYR A 153 35.91 53.08 26.56
C TYR A 153 36.00 52.11 25.36
N GLN A 154 35.94 52.64 24.14
CA GLN A 154 36.09 51.85 22.91
C GLN A 154 37.50 51.27 22.77
N GLU A 155 38.53 52.10 22.98
CA GLU A 155 39.93 51.68 22.89
C GLU A 155 40.28 50.61 23.94
N SER A 156 39.74 50.73 25.16
CA SER A 156 39.91 49.74 26.23
C SER A 156 39.26 48.40 25.89
N ALA A 157 38.06 48.42 25.31
CA ALA A 157 37.36 47.22 24.87
C ALA A 157 38.04 46.56 23.67
N GLU A 158 38.61 47.35 22.77
CA GLU A 158 39.35 46.86 21.62
C GLU A 158 40.67 46.20 22.05
N LEU A 159 41.42 46.83 22.96
CA LEU A 159 42.62 46.23 23.56
C LEU A 159 42.28 44.94 24.33
N CYS A 160 41.17 44.90 25.07
CA CYS A 160 40.66 43.67 25.67
C CYS A 160 40.49 42.56 24.63
N ALA A 161 39.84 42.87 23.50
CA ALA A 161 39.61 41.89 22.45
C ALA A 161 40.91 41.42 21.78
N GLN A 162 41.85 42.33 21.53
CA GLN A 162 43.13 42.02 20.90
C GLN A 162 44.03 41.14 21.79
N TYR A 163 44.12 41.44 23.09
CA TYR A 163 45.01 40.73 24.00
C TYR A 163 44.40 39.44 24.57
N LEU A 164 43.09 39.45 24.86
CA LEU A 164 42.43 38.32 25.52
C LEU A 164 41.72 37.40 24.52
N GLY A 165 41.60 37.77 23.24
CA GLY A 165 40.92 36.99 22.20
C GLY A 165 41.20 35.48 22.25
N PRO A 166 42.47 35.03 22.14
CA PRO A 166 42.81 33.61 22.17
C PRO A 166 42.43 32.89 23.47
N ILE A 167 42.55 33.57 24.62
CA ILE A 167 42.23 33.00 25.93
C ILE A 167 40.71 32.89 26.09
N LEU A 168 39.98 33.93 25.71
CA LEU A 168 38.52 33.99 25.80
C LEU A 168 37.86 33.00 24.85
N ASP A 169 38.47 32.74 23.69
CA ASP A 169 38.02 31.69 22.77
C ASP A 169 38.20 30.28 23.36
N ALA A 170 39.30 30.05 24.09
CA ALA A 170 39.59 28.77 24.74
C ALA A 170 38.70 28.44 25.95
N ILE A 171 37.98 29.43 26.50
CA ILE A 171 37.10 29.26 27.68
C ILE A 171 35.62 29.45 27.36
N LYS A 172 35.22 29.24 26.11
CA LYS A 172 33.81 29.23 25.71
C LYS A 172 33.11 28.01 26.27
N PHE A 173 32.14 28.23 27.14
CA PHE A 173 31.27 27.17 27.63
C PHE A 173 29.81 27.62 27.53
N ASN A 174 28.97 26.76 26.93
CA ASN A 174 27.54 27.00 26.87
C ASN A 174 26.88 26.97 28.27
N TYR A 175 27.50 26.24 29.20
CA TYR A 175 27.07 26.08 30.59
C TYR A 175 28.28 26.18 31.51
N LEU A 176 28.09 26.68 32.73
CA LEU A 176 29.17 26.73 33.72
C LEU A 176 29.70 25.32 34.01
N PRO A 177 31.03 25.13 34.16
CA PRO A 177 31.65 23.81 34.37
C PRO A 177 31.38 23.21 35.76
N PHE A 178 30.51 23.84 36.55
CA PHE A 178 30.03 23.36 37.83
C PHE A 178 28.50 23.37 37.80
N GLY A 179 27.88 22.28 38.28
CA GLY A 179 26.43 22.15 38.33
C GLY A 179 25.83 23.12 39.34
N ALA A 180 25.43 24.30 38.88
CA ALA A 180 24.65 25.25 39.66
C ALA A 180 23.19 25.19 39.21
N ASN A 181 22.33 24.58 40.01
CA ASN A 181 20.89 24.61 39.79
C ASN A 181 20.28 25.84 40.47
N GLN A 182 20.36 26.99 39.80
CA GLN A 182 19.86 28.28 40.32
C GLN A 182 18.33 28.35 40.35
N LEU A 183 17.65 27.52 39.55
CA LEU A 183 16.20 27.56 39.34
C LEU A 183 15.65 26.13 39.47
N GLN A 184 15.12 25.79 40.65
CA GLN A 184 14.43 24.53 40.88
C GLN A 184 12.93 24.74 40.85
N THR A 185 12.22 23.95 40.04
CA THR A 185 10.77 23.87 40.08
C THR A 185 10.35 22.80 41.09
N ALA A 186 9.24 23.05 41.79
CA ALA A 186 8.66 22.10 42.74
C ALA A 186 8.01 20.92 41.96
N MET A 187 8.84 19.94 41.61
CA MET A 187 8.43 18.78 40.80
C MET A 187 7.83 17.65 41.63
N THR A 188 7.86 17.73 42.96
CA THR A 188 7.34 16.71 43.89
C THR A 188 6.49 17.35 44.96
N LEU A 189 5.28 16.82 45.17
CA LEU A 189 4.41 17.26 46.26
C LEU A 189 4.81 16.55 47.57
N PRO A 190 4.58 17.15 48.74
CA PRO A 190 4.87 16.52 50.02
C PRO A 190 4.27 15.11 50.16
N LYS A 191 3.06 14.90 49.62
CA LYS A 191 2.37 13.59 49.60
C LYS A 191 3.01 12.53 48.69
N GLN A 192 3.96 12.91 47.84
CA GLN A 192 4.68 12.02 46.92
C GLN A 192 6.07 11.65 47.46
N ILE A 193 6.45 12.15 48.65
CA ILE A 193 7.75 11.90 49.26
C ILE A 193 7.55 10.90 50.42
N ALA A 194 8.16 9.73 50.29
CA ALA A 194 8.29 8.78 51.38
C ALA A 194 9.65 8.97 52.05
N TYR A 195 9.65 9.37 53.32
CA TYR A 195 10.88 9.50 54.09
C TYR A 195 11.24 8.16 54.73
N SER A 196 12.51 7.78 54.65
CA SER A 196 13.04 6.57 55.29
C SER A 196 12.90 6.61 56.82
N GLU A 197 13.08 7.79 57.42
CA GLU A 197 12.91 8.01 58.85
C GLU A 197 12.03 9.24 59.14
N PRO A 198 11.21 9.23 60.21
CA PRO A 198 10.35 10.35 60.57
C PRO A 198 11.10 11.68 60.81
N ARG A 199 12.34 11.62 61.29
CA ARG A 199 13.19 12.80 61.57
C ARG A 199 13.63 13.57 60.32
N LEU A 200 13.43 13.01 59.12
CA LEU A 200 13.80 13.64 57.86
C LEU A 200 12.66 14.48 57.24
N GLN A 201 11.46 14.45 57.85
CA GLN A 201 10.36 15.31 57.43
C GLN A 201 10.70 16.78 57.76
N PRO A 202 10.52 17.71 56.79
CA PRO A 202 10.83 19.13 56.95
C PRO A 202 9.86 19.87 57.88
#